data_AF-A0AAZ3S1X9-F1
#
_entry.id   AF-A0AAZ3S1X9-F1
#
_cell.length_a   1.000
_cell.length_b   1.000
_cell.length_c   1.000
_cell.angle_alpha   90.00
_cell.angle_beta   90.00
_cell.angle_gamma   90.00
#
_symmetry.space_group_name_H-M   'P 1'
#
loop_
_entity.id
_entity.type
_entity.pdbx_description
1 polymer ?
#
loop_
_entity_poly.entity_id
_entity_poly.type
_entity_poly.pdbx_seq_one_letter_code
_entity_poly.pdbx_strand_id
1 'polypeptide(L)' 'MNPRTTAKNLVKMLEEPGTKVFISTVKRVLYRHNLKGRSARKKPLFQNRQTTVCNCTWGQRSYILENVLWSDETKI' A
#
# COMPACT_ATOMS: atom_id res chain seq x y z
N MET A 1 -1.86 6.56 12.85
CA MET A 1 -2.64 7.50 12.00
C MET A 1 -3.31 6.69 10.90
N ASN A 2 -4.62 6.82 10.69
CA ASN A 2 -5.30 6.09 9.61
C ASN A 2 -4.81 6.64 8.25
N PRO A 3 -4.30 5.80 7.32
CA PRO A 3 -3.81 6.26 6.02
C PRO A 3 -4.88 6.94 5.16
N ARG A 4 -6.17 6.77 5.51
CA ARG A 4 -7.30 7.44 4.86
C ARG A 4 -7.57 8.85 5.39
N THR A 5 -6.95 9.25 6.51
CA THR A 5 -7.16 10.58 7.09
C THR A 5 -6.42 11.63 6.26
N THR A 6 -7.17 12.56 5.67
CA THR A 6 -6.60 13.64 4.86
C THR A 6 -6.22 14.86 5.70
N ALA A 7 -5.32 15.70 5.17
CA ALA A 7 -4.96 16.97 5.80
C ALA A 7 -6.19 17.89 6.03
N LYS A 8 -7.22 17.80 5.19
CA LYS A 8 -8.48 18.54 5.36
C LYS A 8 -9.25 18.08 6.60
N ASN A 9 -9.31 16.76 6.83
CA ASN A 9 -9.97 16.20 8.00
C ASN A 9 -9.25 16.65 9.29
N LEU A 10 -7.91 16.71 9.27
CA LEU A 10 -7.13 17.20 10.41
C LEU A 10 -7.40 18.67 10.71
N VAL A 11 -7.52 19.52 9.68
CA VAL A 11 -7.88 20.94 9.89
C VAL A 11 -9.27 21.04 10.53
N LYS A 12 -10.26 20.28 10.05
CA LYS A 12 -11.60 20.26 10.63
C LYS A 12 -11.59 19.84 12.12
N MET A 13 -10.81 18.82 12.47
CA MET A 13 -10.64 18.38 13.88
C MET A 13 -9.94 19.40 14.77
N LEU A 14 -9.13 20.31 14.19
CA LEU A 14 -8.44 21.37 14.92
C LEU A 14 -9.28 22.65 15.03
N GLU A 15 -10.23 22.86 14.13
CA GLU A 15 -11.21 23.94 14.20
C GLU A 15 -12.26 23.70 15.29
N GLU A 16 -12.62 22.44 15.58
CA GLU A 16 -13.54 22.07 16.67
C GLU A 16 -13.10 22.60 18.06
N PRO A 17 -11.83 22.45 18.49
CA PRO A 17 -11.32 23.07 19.71
C PRO A 17 -11.01 24.57 19.55
N GLY A 18 -11.42 25.23 18.46
CA GLY A 18 -11.24 26.66 18.22
C GLY A 18 -9.84 27.06 17.72
N THR A 19 -9.00 26.10 17.34
CA THR A 19 -7.64 26.39 16.86
C THR A 19 -7.65 26.62 15.35
N LYS A 20 -7.43 27.86 14.92
CA LYS A 20 -7.30 28.18 13.49
C LYS A 20 -5.92 27.76 12.98
N VAL A 21 -5.89 26.72 12.15
CA VAL A 21 -4.64 26.21 11.55
C VAL A 21 -4.76 26.19 10.03
N PHE A 22 -3.77 26.74 9.34
CA PHE A 22 -3.70 26.66 7.89
C PHE A 22 -3.33 25.26 7.40
N ILE A 23 -3.91 24.84 6.27
CA ILE A 23 -3.63 23.54 5.63
C ILE A 23 -2.13 23.37 5.31
N SER A 24 -1.42 24.45 4.98
CA SER A 24 0.02 24.43 4.70
C SER A 24 0.86 24.01 5.92
N THR A 25 0.48 24.47 7.11
CA THR A 25 1.11 24.10 8.37
C THR A 25 0.93 22.61 8.65
N VAL A 26 -0.30 22.11 8.49
CA VAL A 26 -0.61 20.67 8.65
C VAL A 26 0.21 19.84 7.67
N LYS A 27 0.27 20.23 6.39
CA LYS A 27 1.09 19.53 5.39
C LYS A 27 2.57 19.48 5.79
N ARG A 28 3.17 20.60 6.20
CA ARG A 28 4.58 20.64 6.63
C ARG A 28 4.86 19.71 7.80
N VAL A 29 3.98 19.68 8.80
CA VAL A 29 4.09 18.77 9.95
C VAL A 29 4.01 17.31 9.48
N LEU A 30 3.04 16.97 8.63
CA LEU A 30 2.91 15.61 8.08
C LEU A 30 4.15 15.17 7.30
N TYR A 31 4.76 16.08 6.54
CA TYR A 31 6.00 15.80 5.81
C TYR A 31 7.19 15.57 6.74
N ARG A 32 7.38 16.41 7.76
CA ARG A 32 8.46 16.28 8.75
C ARG A 32 8.40 14.96 9.51
N HIS A 33 7.20 14.48 9.83
CA HIS A 33 7.00 13.22 10.52
C HIS A 33 6.85 12.00 9.59
N ASN A 34 7.09 12.15 8.29
CA ASN A 34 6.93 11.09 7.29
C ASN A 34 5.51 10.46 7.24
N LEU A 35 4.49 11.18 7.72
CA LEU A 35 3.09 10.77 7.72
C LEU A 35 2.36 11.15 6.42
N LYS A 36 3.13 11.42 5.35
CA LYS A 36 2.57 11.76 4.04
C LYS A 36 1.87 10.57 3.40
N GLY A 37 0.81 10.84 2.66
CA GLY A 37 0.08 9.81 1.94
C GLY A 37 0.97 9.09 0.95
N ARG A 38 1.01 7.75 1.04
CA ARG A 38 1.55 6.87 0.00
C ARG A 38 0.38 6.17 -0.66
N SER A 39 0.30 6.21 -1.99
CA SER A 39 -0.72 5.44 -2.70
C SER A 39 -0.48 3.96 -2.46
N ALA A 40 -1.54 3.23 -2.14
CA ALA A 40 -1.46 1.78 -2.02
C ALA A 40 -1.15 1.19 -3.40
N ARG A 41 -0.18 0.26 -3.46
CA ARG A 41 0.10 -0.48 -4.70
C ARG A 41 -1.17 -1.24 -5.09
N LYS A 42 -1.64 -1.07 -6.33
CA LYS A 42 -2.69 -1.90 -6.89
C LYS A 42 -2.21 -3.35 -6.84
N LYS A 43 -2.92 -4.20 -6.11
CA LYS A 43 -2.69 -5.63 -6.08
C LYS A 43 -3.87 -6.31 -6.76
N PRO A 44 -3.65 -7.39 -7.51
CA PRO A 44 -4.75 -8.23 -7.95
C PRO A 44 -5.55 -8.69 -6.72
N LEU A 45 -6.87 -8.73 -6.86
CA LEU A 45 -7.75 -9.17 -5.79
C LEU A 45 -7.63 -10.69 -5.67
N PHE A 46 -7.02 -11.15 -4.58
CA PHE A 46 -6.95 -12.57 -4.26
C PHE A 46 -8.13 -12.97 -3.38
N GLN A 47 -8.75 -14.12 -3.67
CA GLN A 47 -9.72 -14.73 -2.76
C GLN A 47 -8.98 -15.43 -1.62
N ASN A 48 -9.53 -15.35 -0.39
CA ASN A 48 -8.89 -15.90 0.82
C ASN A 48 -8.52 -17.40 0.75
N ARG A 49 -9.12 -18.14 -0.17
CA ARG A 49 -8.88 -19.58 -0.39
C ARG A 49 -7.59 -19.88 -1.20
N GLN A 50 -6.96 -18.87 -1.81
CA GLN A 50 -5.78 -19.02 -2.69
C GLN A 50 -4.43 -18.75 -2.00
N THR A 51 -4.42 -18.36 -0.73
CA THR A 51 -3.16 -18.03 -0.01
C THR A 51 -2.26 -19.26 0.23
N THR A 52 -2.78 -20.48 0.07
CA THR A 52 -2.07 -21.73 0.39
C THR A 52 -1.34 -22.37 -0.80
N VAL A 53 -1.38 -21.79 -2.01
CA VAL A 53 -0.92 -22.46 -3.24
C VAL A 53 0.61 -22.60 -3.34
N CYS A 54 1.37 -21.92 -2.49
CA CYS A 54 2.83 -21.90 -2.62
C CYS A 54 3.56 -23.10 -1.98
N ASN A 55 2.91 -24.09 -1.38
CA ASN A 55 3.63 -25.12 -0.59
C ASN A 55 4.31 -26.23 -1.42
N CYS A 56 3.99 -26.37 -2.71
CA CYS A 56 4.32 -27.60 -3.45
C CYS A 56 5.74 -27.64 -4.07
N THR A 57 6.48 -26.52 -4.15
CA THR A 57 7.74 -26.47 -4.93
C THR A 57 8.98 -26.01 -4.18
N TRP A 58 8.88 -25.65 -2.90
CA TRP A 58 10.03 -25.13 -2.13
C TRP A 58 11.12 -26.18 -1.89
N GLY A 59 10.79 -27.48 -1.85
CA GLY A 59 11.74 -28.57 -1.58
C GLY A 59 12.45 -29.14 -2.80
N GLN A 60 12.03 -28.78 -4.02
CA GLN A 60 12.49 -29.37 -5.29
C GLN A 60 13.09 -28.31 -6.25
N ARG A 61 13.45 -27.15 -5.68
CA ARG A 61 13.66 -25.89 -6.40
C ARG A 61 14.88 -25.88 -7.33
N SER A 62 15.91 -26.70 -7.09
CA SER A 62 17.15 -26.66 -7.88
C SER A 62 16.97 -27.26 -9.28
N TYR A 63 16.42 -28.47 -9.40
CA TYR A 63 16.36 -29.20 -10.67
C TYR A 63 15.18 -28.78 -11.57
N ILE A 64 14.10 -28.24 -10.98
CA ILE A 64 12.92 -27.82 -11.73
C ILE A 64 13.17 -26.46 -12.39
N LEU A 65 13.85 -25.52 -11.72
CA LEU A 65 14.04 -24.17 -12.26
C LEU A 65 15.01 -24.09 -13.44
N GLU A 66 15.96 -25.02 -13.56
CA GLU A 66 16.96 -25.03 -14.66
C GLU A 66 16.34 -25.33 -16.03
N ASN A 67 15.20 -26.02 -16.08
CA ASN A 67 14.56 -26.47 -17.32
C ASN A 67 13.18 -25.84 -17.57
N VAL A 68 12.78 -24.82 -16.79
CA VAL A 68 11.46 -24.19 -16.95
C VAL A 68 11.52 -23.08 -18.00
N LEU A 69 10.77 -23.27 -19.08
CA LEU A 69 10.42 -22.21 -20.01
C LEU A 69 9.14 -21.51 -19.52
N TRP A 70 9.23 -20.19 -19.28
CA TRP A 70 8.08 -19.36 -18.89
C TRP A 70 7.54 -18.60 -20.10
N SER A 71 6.22 -18.62 -20.28
CA SER A 71 5.53 -17.79 -21.28
C SER A 71 4.27 -17.17 -20.67
N ASP A 72 4.07 -15.87 -20.88
CA ASP A 72 2.81 -15.17 -20.58
C ASP A 72 2.28 -14.46 -21.84
N GLU A 73 0.97 -14.57 -22.07
CA GLU A 73 0.31 -13.82 -23.12
C GLU A 73 -0.12 -12.46 -22.58
N THR A 74 0.37 -11.38 -23.18
CA THR A 74 -0.10 -10.02 -22.90
C THR A 74 -0.76 -9.43 -24.13
N LYS A 75 -1.90 -8.77 -23.91
CA LYS A 75 -2.59 -8.03 -24.97
C LYS A 75 -1.84 -6.71 -25.20
N ILE A 76 -1.39 -6.49 -26.43
CA ILE A 76 -0.74 -5.24 -26.90
C ILE A 76 -1.79 -4.12 -26.97
#